data_AF-A0A843E273-F1
#
_entry.id   AF-A0A843E273-F1
#
_cell.length_a   1.000
_cell.length_b   1.000
_cell.length_c   1.000
_cell.angle_alpha   90.00
_cell.angle_beta   90.00
_cell.angle_gamma   90.00
#
_symmetry.space_group_name_H-M   'P 1'
#
loop_
_entity.id
_entity.type
_entity.pdbx_description
1 polymer ?
#
loop_
_entity_poly.entity_id
_entity_poly.type
_entity_poly.pdbx_seq_one_letter_code
_entity_poly.pdbx_strand_id
1 'polypeptide(L)'
;MKDYKIHVLVSGDRESAKPFYPFFRHRGLDLNTQYAFSDFFVLADRDVPGRKGSMIRNLSFPLTVPGGDGTVVGFEERGRQGRDGKTFKGKAAGSNGSLGLWIASPSGTSLKDADRVLLFESAYDAMAYWQLHRSSDRELRKAVFVSTGGNPTRGQMQGLIRTAPGAAFHLCFDNDEAGRQFTANFMTVAKEMKPYSEVARAYKDTPGFIETDHEKESAFFKLPEEVKEQYFKVEELREDLREGYLCQEDKDELKAQIAQGWRVFNEMVDACIVHVERELPGERYKDFNDELLGREMTERKAVGCDLDGDGAVETEESHEERHRYHR
;
A
#
# COMPACT_ATOMS: atom_id res chain seq x y z
N MET A 1 -2.32 -0.17 25.98
CA MET A 1 -0.90 -0.62 25.93
C MET A 1 -0.32 -1.02 27.28
N LYS A 2 -0.80 -0.50 28.42
CA LYS A 2 -0.23 -0.81 29.75
C LYS A 2 -0.30 -2.29 30.16
N ASP A 3 -1.20 -3.07 29.54
CA ASP A 3 -1.39 -4.50 29.85
C ASP A 3 -0.56 -5.46 28.99
N TYR A 4 0.30 -4.93 28.12
CA TYR A 4 1.12 -5.73 27.21
C TYR A 4 2.60 -5.60 27.55
N LYS A 5 3.31 -6.73 27.58
CA LYS A 5 4.77 -6.75 27.51
C LYS A 5 5.18 -6.80 26.04
N ILE A 6 5.90 -5.76 25.60
CA ILE A 6 6.26 -5.55 24.20
C ILE A 6 7.69 -6.02 23.94
N HIS A 7 7.89 -6.72 22.82
CA HIS A 7 9.20 -7.05 22.27
C HIS A 7 9.30 -6.46 20.87
N VAL A 8 10.39 -5.77 20.60
CA VAL A 8 10.67 -5.09 19.32
C VAL A 8 11.72 -5.88 18.56
N LEU A 9 11.61 -5.88 17.23
CA LEU A 9 12.66 -6.40 16.36
C LEU A 9 13.68 -5.29 16.15
N VAL A 10 14.95 -5.55 16.46
CA VAL A 10 16.04 -4.59 16.24
C VAL A 10 16.85 -5.04 15.02
N SER A 11 16.96 -4.16 14.02
CA SER A 11 17.72 -4.44 12.82
C SER A 11 19.19 -4.75 13.15
N GLY A 12 19.71 -5.83 12.57
CA GLY A 12 21.07 -6.31 12.84
C GLY A 12 21.26 -7.11 14.13
N ASP A 13 20.25 -7.17 15.03
CA ASP A 13 20.30 -8.00 16.22
C ASP A 13 19.56 -9.33 16.00
N ARG A 14 20.33 -10.40 15.80
CA ARG A 14 19.81 -11.76 15.62
C ARG A 14 19.07 -12.29 16.85
N GLU A 15 19.43 -11.89 18.07
CA GLU A 15 18.74 -12.34 19.27
C GLU A 15 17.34 -11.74 19.36
N SER A 16 17.18 -10.47 18.97
CA SER A 16 15.87 -9.83 18.86
C SER A 16 14.96 -10.49 17.82
N ALA A 17 15.52 -11.12 16.77
CA ALA A 17 14.77 -11.76 15.69
C ALA A 17 14.24 -13.16 16.04
N LYS A 18 14.94 -13.92 16.91
CA LYS A 18 14.56 -15.30 17.26
C LYS A 18 13.11 -15.45 17.72
N PRO A 19 12.56 -14.58 18.60
CA PRO A 19 11.17 -14.67 19.04
C PRO A 19 10.14 -14.47 17.92
N PHE A 20 10.50 -13.76 16.85
CA PHE A 20 9.61 -13.46 15.71
C PHE A 20 9.57 -14.60 14.69
N TYR A 21 10.63 -15.41 14.61
CA TYR A 21 10.75 -16.50 13.63
C TYR A 21 9.50 -17.39 13.48
N PRO A 22 8.83 -17.86 14.56
CA PRO A 22 7.64 -18.70 14.42
C PRO A 22 6.43 -18.03 13.76
N PHE A 23 6.40 -16.70 13.69
CA PHE A 23 5.31 -15.93 13.08
C PHE A 23 5.55 -15.72 11.58
N PHE A 24 6.81 -15.64 11.15
CA PHE A 24 7.17 -15.34 9.76
C PHE A 24 7.59 -16.56 8.93
N ARG A 25 8.11 -17.64 9.55
CA ARG A 25 8.62 -18.82 8.82
C ARG A 25 7.58 -19.40 7.85
N HIS A 26 6.37 -19.65 8.33
CA HIS A 26 5.29 -20.24 7.53
C HIS A 26 4.64 -19.26 6.55
N ARG A 27 5.12 -18.01 6.52
CA ARG A 27 4.66 -16.93 5.64
C ARG A 27 5.65 -16.62 4.52
N GLY A 28 6.83 -17.27 4.51
CA GLY A 28 7.88 -16.99 3.52
C GLY A 28 8.49 -15.59 3.65
N LEU A 29 8.26 -14.89 4.76
CA LEU A 29 8.74 -13.52 4.94
C LEU A 29 10.19 -13.53 5.45
N ASP A 30 11.12 -13.11 4.59
CA ASP A 30 12.54 -13.12 4.89
C ASP A 30 12.94 -12.03 5.91
N LEU A 31 14.18 -12.13 6.43
CA LEU A 31 14.67 -11.18 7.43
C LEU A 31 14.77 -9.75 6.88
N ASN A 32 15.05 -9.57 5.59
CA ASN A 32 15.12 -8.23 4.99
C ASN A 32 13.74 -7.57 5.01
N THR A 33 12.66 -8.33 4.79
CA THR A 33 11.28 -7.87 4.91
C THR A 33 10.92 -7.56 6.34
N GLN A 34 11.30 -8.43 7.27
CA GLN A 34 11.08 -8.18 8.68
C GLN A 34 11.78 -6.89 9.13
N TYR A 35 13.03 -6.64 8.69
CA TYR A 35 13.75 -5.43 9.03
C TYR A 35 13.20 -4.17 8.36
N ALA A 36 12.73 -4.26 7.11
CA ALA A 36 12.11 -3.12 6.43
C ALA A 36 10.84 -2.61 7.13
N PHE A 37 10.18 -3.47 7.90
CA PHE A 37 8.95 -3.14 8.63
C PHE A 37 9.11 -3.22 10.16
N SER A 38 10.34 -3.29 10.69
CA SER A 38 10.59 -3.59 12.12
C SER A 38 9.97 -2.56 13.08
N ASP A 39 9.84 -1.31 12.65
CA ASP A 39 9.24 -0.23 13.43
C ASP A 39 7.70 -0.30 13.44
N PHE A 40 7.11 -1.16 12.61
CA PHE A 40 5.67 -1.22 12.37
C PHE A 40 5.03 -2.52 12.86
N PHE A 41 5.77 -3.39 13.56
CA PHE A 41 5.18 -4.53 14.26
C PHE A 41 5.93 -4.83 15.54
N VAL A 42 5.27 -5.51 16.46
CA VAL A 42 5.85 -5.94 17.73
C VAL A 42 5.36 -7.33 18.12
N LEU A 43 6.05 -8.03 19.01
CA LEU A 43 5.43 -9.12 19.76
C LEU A 43 4.80 -8.53 21.01
N ALA A 44 3.52 -8.79 21.21
CA ALA A 44 2.78 -8.35 22.38
C ALA A 44 2.36 -9.56 23.21
N ASP A 45 2.90 -9.65 24.42
CA ASP A 45 2.51 -10.65 25.42
C ASP A 45 1.41 -10.06 26.31
N ARG A 46 0.29 -10.78 26.46
CA ARG A 46 -0.75 -10.48 27.45
C ARG A 46 -1.06 -11.68 28.33
N ASP A 47 -1.42 -11.44 29.58
CA ASP A 47 -1.92 -12.49 30.46
C ASP A 47 -3.24 -13.07 29.93
N VAL A 48 -3.41 -14.37 30.12
CA VAL A 48 -4.67 -15.06 29.82
C VAL A 48 -5.64 -14.83 30.98
N PRO A 49 -6.80 -14.19 30.75
CA PRO A 49 -7.80 -14.02 31.79
C PRO A 49 -8.20 -15.37 32.40
N GLY A 50 -8.19 -15.45 33.72
CA GLY A 50 -8.58 -16.67 34.45
C GLY A 50 -7.52 -17.79 34.48
N ARG A 51 -6.33 -17.59 33.90
CA ARG A 51 -5.24 -18.59 33.93
C ARG A 51 -3.92 -17.98 34.40
N LYS A 52 -3.74 -17.94 35.73
CA LYS A 52 -2.57 -17.35 36.39
C LYS A 52 -1.26 -17.96 35.85
N GLY A 53 -0.34 -17.11 35.39
CA GLY A 53 0.97 -17.53 34.85
C GLY A 53 0.95 -17.98 33.38
N SER A 54 -0.20 -17.90 32.69
CA SER A 54 -0.27 -18.16 31.24
C SER A 54 -0.28 -16.84 30.48
N MET A 55 0.60 -16.69 29.50
CA MET A 55 0.62 -15.55 28.58
C MET A 55 0.30 -16.00 27.16
N ILE A 56 -0.44 -15.17 26.42
CA ILE A 56 -0.58 -15.29 24.97
C ILE A 56 0.36 -14.27 24.33
N ARG A 57 1.16 -14.75 23.39
CA ARG A 57 2.02 -13.93 22.53
C ARG A 57 1.43 -13.86 21.14
N ASN A 58 1.20 -12.65 20.64
CA ASN A 58 0.81 -12.39 19.27
C ASN A 58 1.86 -11.50 18.59
N LEU A 59 2.06 -11.71 17.29
CA LEU A 59 2.60 -10.68 16.42
C LEU A 59 1.51 -9.63 16.23
N SER A 60 1.82 -8.39 16.56
CA SER A 60 0.86 -7.30 16.64
C SER A 60 1.30 -6.15 15.75
N PHE A 61 0.38 -5.73 14.89
CA PHE A 61 0.52 -4.62 13.96
C PHE A 61 -0.26 -3.42 14.52
N PRO A 62 0.41 -2.37 15.02
CA PRO A 62 -0.25 -1.22 15.64
C PRO A 62 -1.20 -0.52 14.67
N LEU A 63 -2.43 -0.26 15.10
CA LEU A 63 -3.42 0.48 14.32
C LEU A 63 -3.40 1.96 14.70
N THR A 64 -3.35 2.85 13.72
CA THR A 64 -3.44 4.31 13.86
C THR A 64 -4.55 4.87 12.99
N VAL A 65 -5.09 6.03 13.34
CA VAL A 65 -6.11 6.72 12.52
C VAL A 65 -5.41 7.56 11.44
N PRO A 66 -5.77 7.43 10.15
CA PRO A 66 -5.26 8.31 9.09
C PRO A 66 -5.44 9.80 9.43
N GLY A 67 -4.35 10.57 9.33
CA GLY A 67 -4.36 12.00 9.66
C GLY A 67 -4.45 12.31 11.16
N GLY A 68 -4.41 11.29 12.02
CA GLY A 68 -4.32 11.46 13.47
C GLY A 68 -2.91 11.83 13.94
N ASP A 69 -2.73 11.88 15.26
CA ASP A 69 -1.48 12.24 15.93
C ASP A 69 -0.46 11.07 16.03
N GLY A 70 -0.75 9.95 15.38
CA GLY A 70 0.04 8.71 15.48
C GLY A 70 -0.26 7.86 16.71
N THR A 71 -1.26 8.23 17.52
CA THR A 71 -1.69 7.41 18.66
C THR A 71 -2.18 6.06 18.20
N VAL A 72 -1.66 5.00 18.83
CA VAL A 72 -2.10 3.63 18.57
C VAL A 72 -3.47 3.39 19.20
N VAL A 73 -4.45 3.08 18.35
CA VAL A 73 -5.86 2.85 18.69
C VAL A 73 -6.25 1.38 18.67
N GLY A 74 -5.28 0.47 18.59
CA GLY A 74 -5.52 -0.97 18.59
C GLY A 74 -4.39 -1.78 17.98
N PHE A 75 -4.63 -3.08 17.79
CA PHE A 75 -3.73 -3.97 17.08
C PHE A 75 -4.50 -4.86 16.11
N GLU A 76 -3.97 -5.09 14.91
CA GLU A 76 -4.18 -6.35 14.21
C GLU A 76 -3.24 -7.39 14.85
N GLU A 77 -3.78 -8.52 15.30
CA GLU A 77 -3.05 -9.58 16.01
C GLU A 77 -3.00 -10.85 15.17
N ARG A 78 -1.81 -11.47 15.14
CA ARG A 78 -1.52 -12.76 14.52
C ARG A 78 -0.88 -13.69 15.56
N GLY A 79 -1.61 -14.73 15.93
CA GLY A 79 -1.13 -15.75 16.84
C GLY A 79 -0.17 -16.72 16.18
N ARG A 80 0.58 -17.44 17.01
CA ARG A 80 1.43 -18.55 16.56
C ARG A 80 0.57 -19.66 15.98
N GLN A 81 1.09 -20.37 14.99
CA GLN A 81 0.45 -21.58 14.46
C GLN A 81 0.41 -22.67 15.54
N GLY A 82 -0.80 -23.14 15.85
CA GLY A 82 -1.04 -24.26 16.73
C GLY A 82 -0.66 -25.59 16.09
N ARG A 83 -0.64 -26.66 16.90
CA ARG A 83 -0.40 -28.03 16.40
C ARG A 83 -1.48 -28.53 15.44
N ASP A 84 -2.68 -27.96 15.54
CA ASP A 84 -3.83 -28.20 14.66
C ASP A 84 -3.78 -27.34 13.37
N GLY A 85 -2.68 -26.62 13.15
CA GLY A 85 -2.49 -25.74 12.00
C GLY A 85 -3.23 -24.40 12.10
N LYS A 86 -4.08 -24.20 13.12
CA LYS A 86 -4.86 -22.96 13.29
C LYS A 86 -4.00 -21.86 13.88
N THR A 87 -4.14 -20.66 13.34
CA THR A 87 -3.55 -19.42 13.88
C THR A 87 -4.66 -18.47 14.27
N PHE A 88 -4.54 -17.81 15.42
CA PHE A 88 -5.40 -16.67 15.73
C PHE A 88 -5.14 -15.53 14.72
N LYS A 89 -6.22 -15.00 14.13
CA LYS A 89 -6.22 -13.79 13.29
C LYS A 89 -7.38 -12.93 13.78
N GLY A 90 -7.12 -11.67 14.09
CA GLY A 90 -8.18 -10.74 14.48
C GLY A 90 -7.65 -9.38 14.91
N LYS A 91 -8.55 -8.51 15.35
CA LYS A 91 -8.18 -7.27 16.02
C LYS A 91 -8.18 -7.48 17.54
N ALA A 92 -7.24 -6.86 18.25
CA ALA A 92 -7.24 -6.88 19.72
C ALA A 92 -8.54 -6.30 20.27
N ALA A 93 -9.05 -6.86 21.38
CA ALA A 93 -10.25 -6.35 22.02
C ALA A 93 -10.09 -4.86 22.38
N GLY A 94 -11.12 -4.05 22.10
CA GLY A 94 -11.08 -2.60 22.30
C GLY A 94 -10.35 -1.82 21.20
N SER A 95 -9.84 -2.47 20.15
CA SER A 95 -9.30 -1.77 18.98
C SER A 95 -10.39 -0.96 18.28
N ASN A 96 -10.05 0.24 17.82
CA ASN A 96 -10.90 1.01 16.93
C ASN A 96 -10.91 0.39 15.52
N GLY A 97 -11.68 -0.67 15.34
CA GLY A 97 -11.82 -1.36 14.05
C GLY A 97 -12.53 -0.53 12.96
N SER A 98 -13.16 0.59 13.34
CA SER A 98 -13.90 1.46 12.41
C SER A 98 -13.01 2.46 11.70
N LEU A 99 -11.92 2.91 12.31
CA LEU A 99 -11.02 3.94 11.76
C LEU A 99 -9.55 3.55 11.79
N GLY A 100 -9.15 2.65 12.69
CA GLY A 100 -7.77 2.24 12.84
C GLY A 100 -7.28 1.40 11.67
N LEU A 101 -6.10 1.74 11.16
CA LEU A 101 -5.39 1.05 10.09
C LEU A 101 -3.96 0.79 10.53
N TRP A 102 -3.40 -0.34 10.12
CA TRP A 102 -1.95 -0.48 10.16
C TRP A 102 -1.40 0.32 8.99
N ILE A 103 -0.50 1.27 9.26
CA ILE A 103 0.07 2.18 8.26
C ILE A 103 1.58 2.10 8.43
N ALA A 104 2.29 1.71 7.38
CA ALA A 104 3.72 1.46 7.42
C ALA A 104 4.42 1.95 6.17
N SER A 105 5.68 2.35 6.30
CA SER A 105 6.51 2.69 5.14
C SER A 105 7.96 2.31 5.42
N PRO A 106 8.63 1.53 4.56
CA PRO A 106 10.01 1.14 4.76
C PRO A 106 10.99 2.32 4.91
N SER A 107 10.71 3.46 4.28
CA SER A 107 11.52 4.68 4.40
C SER A 107 10.93 5.71 5.35
N GLY A 108 9.90 5.36 6.12
CA GLY A 108 9.23 6.29 7.03
C GLY A 108 8.44 7.40 6.34
N THR A 109 8.00 7.21 5.09
CA THR A 109 7.14 8.17 4.40
C THR A 109 5.82 8.32 5.17
N SER A 110 5.49 9.56 5.52
CA SER A 110 4.22 9.90 6.17
C SER A 110 3.07 9.80 5.16
N LEU A 111 1.91 9.31 5.61
CA LEU A 111 0.74 9.10 4.74
C LEU A 111 0.33 10.36 3.97
N LYS A 112 0.42 11.55 4.59
CA LYS A 112 0.03 12.82 3.93
C LYS A 112 0.95 13.23 2.78
N ASP A 113 2.17 12.70 2.77
CA ASP A 113 3.24 13.02 1.82
C ASP A 113 3.46 11.85 0.85
N ALA A 114 2.56 10.86 0.84
CA ALA A 114 2.71 9.64 0.05
C ALA A 114 2.27 9.85 -1.39
N ASP A 115 3.14 9.52 -2.35
CA ASP A 115 2.77 9.44 -3.77
C ASP A 115 1.99 8.15 -4.08
N ARG A 116 2.28 7.07 -3.34
CA ARG A 116 1.66 5.74 -3.50
C ARG A 116 1.19 5.18 -2.17
N VAL A 117 -0.07 4.77 -2.13
CA VAL A 117 -0.69 4.11 -0.98
C VAL A 117 -1.21 2.75 -1.43
N LEU A 118 -0.63 1.67 -0.89
CA LEU A 118 -1.02 0.29 -1.19
C LEU A 118 -1.92 -0.26 -0.08
N LEU A 119 -3.13 -0.72 -0.42
CA LEU A 119 -4.17 -1.11 0.51
C LEU A 119 -4.42 -2.62 0.52
N PHE A 120 -4.24 -3.26 1.66
CA PHE A 120 -4.34 -4.72 1.83
C PHE A 120 -5.34 -5.10 2.92
N GLU A 121 -5.86 -6.33 2.85
CA GLU A 121 -6.67 -6.89 3.93
C GLU A 121 -5.85 -7.27 5.16
N SER A 122 -4.55 -7.56 4.97
CA SER A 122 -3.63 -7.87 6.06
C SER A 122 -2.23 -7.32 5.91
N ALA A 123 -1.57 -7.11 7.06
CA ALA A 123 -0.16 -6.71 7.09
C ALA A 123 0.77 -7.78 6.50
N TYR A 124 0.42 -9.06 6.57
CA TYR A 124 1.21 -10.11 5.91
C TYR A 124 1.19 -9.98 4.39
N ASP A 125 0.05 -9.67 3.79
CA ASP A 125 -0.06 -9.47 2.34
C ASP A 125 0.72 -8.24 1.89
N ALA A 126 0.66 -7.17 2.69
CA ALA A 126 1.45 -5.96 2.45
C ALA A 126 2.97 -6.24 2.47
N MET A 127 3.45 -6.97 3.48
CA MET A 127 4.86 -7.36 3.57
C MET A 127 5.26 -8.34 2.46
N ALA A 128 4.36 -9.25 2.07
CA ALA A 128 4.61 -10.18 0.97
C ALA A 128 4.70 -9.46 -0.37
N TYR A 129 3.82 -8.50 -0.64
CA TYR A 129 3.90 -7.63 -1.81
C TYR A 129 5.25 -6.91 -1.87
N TRP A 130 5.71 -6.34 -0.74
CA TRP A 130 7.03 -5.71 -0.69
C TRP A 130 8.15 -6.70 -1.06
N GLN A 131 8.15 -7.91 -0.49
CA GLN A 131 9.16 -8.93 -0.80
C GLN A 131 9.17 -9.33 -2.27
N LEU A 132 8.00 -9.48 -2.88
CA LEU A 132 7.83 -9.87 -4.28
C LEU A 132 8.34 -8.80 -5.26
N HIS A 133 8.20 -7.52 -4.92
CA HIS A 133 8.39 -6.42 -5.87
C HIS A 133 9.59 -5.51 -5.58
N ARG A 134 10.16 -5.51 -4.37
CA ARG A 134 11.27 -4.61 -3.96
C ARG A 134 12.51 -4.66 -4.86
N SER A 135 12.74 -5.78 -5.55
CA SER A 135 13.90 -5.95 -6.44
C SER A 135 13.70 -5.27 -7.80
N SER A 136 12.47 -5.22 -8.31
CA SER A 136 12.10 -4.63 -9.60
C SER A 136 11.57 -3.20 -9.48
N ASP A 137 10.89 -2.85 -8.38
CA ASP A 137 10.42 -1.50 -8.09
C ASP A 137 11.18 -0.91 -6.90
N ARG A 138 12.17 -0.06 -7.21
CA ARG A 138 12.98 0.62 -6.20
C ARG A 138 12.19 1.69 -5.44
N GLU A 139 11.20 2.32 -6.06
CA GLU A 139 10.44 3.42 -5.45
C GLU A 139 9.42 2.91 -4.43
N LEU A 140 9.13 1.60 -4.45
CA LEU A 140 8.30 0.93 -3.45
C LEU A 140 8.78 1.16 -2.01
N ARG A 141 10.08 1.43 -1.79
CA ARG A 141 10.61 1.79 -0.46
C ARG A 141 10.01 3.07 0.13
N LYS A 142 9.55 3.99 -0.72
CA LYS A 142 8.92 5.27 -0.32
C LYS A 142 7.39 5.17 -0.24
N ALA A 143 6.80 4.07 -0.71
CA ALA A 143 5.36 3.91 -0.67
C ALA A 143 4.85 3.70 0.76
N VAL A 144 3.56 3.93 0.96
CA VAL A 144 2.87 3.66 2.22
C VAL A 144 2.01 2.42 2.06
N PHE A 145 2.28 1.42 2.89
CA PHE A 145 1.57 0.16 3.00
C PHE A 145 0.51 0.25 4.08
N VAL A 146 -0.70 -0.17 3.76
CA VAL A 146 -1.83 -0.08 4.66
C VAL A 146 -2.51 -1.42 4.78
N SER A 147 -2.80 -1.84 6.01
CA SER A 147 -3.73 -2.93 6.26
C SER A 147 -4.99 -2.48 6.99
N THR A 148 -6.12 -2.96 6.50
CA THR A 148 -7.44 -2.79 7.11
C THR A 148 -7.69 -3.77 8.27
N GLY A 149 -6.81 -4.76 8.44
CA GLY A 149 -6.92 -5.81 9.46
C GLY A 149 -8.18 -6.65 9.33
N GLY A 150 -8.62 -6.95 8.10
CA GLY A 150 -9.90 -7.54 7.75
C GLY A 150 -10.75 -6.62 6.86
N ASN A 151 -12.07 -6.75 6.89
CA ASN A 151 -12.96 -6.03 5.97
C ASN A 151 -12.81 -4.50 6.10
N PRO A 152 -12.50 -3.77 5.01
CA PRO A 152 -12.39 -2.32 5.01
C PRO A 152 -13.72 -1.66 5.37
N THR A 153 -13.66 -0.66 6.23
CA THR A 153 -14.82 0.19 6.57
C THR A 153 -14.82 1.46 5.74
N ARG A 154 -16.01 2.07 5.59
CA ARG A 154 -16.15 3.39 4.96
C ARG A 154 -15.29 4.47 5.64
N GLY A 155 -15.22 4.46 6.97
CA GLY A 155 -14.44 5.44 7.73
C GLY A 155 -12.93 5.33 7.48
N GLN A 156 -12.41 4.11 7.36
CA GLN A 156 -11.01 3.86 6.96
C GLN A 156 -10.72 4.41 5.55
N MET A 157 -11.57 4.09 4.57
CA MET A 157 -11.42 4.56 3.19
C MET A 157 -11.47 6.09 3.10
N GLN A 158 -12.43 6.72 3.77
CA GLN A 158 -12.54 8.17 3.82
C GLN A 158 -11.33 8.84 4.48
N GLY A 159 -10.83 8.25 5.57
CA GLY A 159 -9.65 8.74 6.27
C GLY A 159 -8.41 8.74 5.38
N LEU A 160 -8.20 7.67 4.59
CA LEU A 160 -7.10 7.56 3.64
C LEU A 160 -7.18 8.63 2.55
N ILE A 161 -8.32 8.73 1.86
CA ILE A 161 -8.51 9.69 0.76
C ILE A 161 -8.38 11.14 1.26
N ARG A 162 -8.85 11.44 2.47
CA ARG A 162 -8.71 12.77 3.06
C ARG A 162 -7.27 13.11 3.42
N THR A 163 -6.52 12.12 3.93
CA THR A 163 -5.15 12.35 4.40
C THR A 163 -4.16 12.42 3.25
N ALA A 164 -4.35 11.59 2.22
CA ALA A 164 -3.49 11.49 1.05
C ALA A 164 -4.27 11.74 -0.26
N PRO A 165 -4.87 12.94 -0.44
CA PRO A 165 -5.80 13.20 -1.54
C PRO A 165 -5.17 13.20 -2.93
N GLY A 166 -3.84 13.33 -3.02
CA GLY A 166 -3.07 13.28 -4.27
C GLY A 166 -2.37 11.95 -4.53
N ALA A 167 -2.47 10.98 -3.60
CA ALA A 167 -1.80 9.70 -3.76
C ALA A 167 -2.48 8.83 -4.84
N ALA A 168 -1.68 8.00 -5.51
CA ALA A 168 -2.19 6.83 -6.23
C ALA A 168 -2.52 5.71 -5.23
N PHE A 169 -3.79 5.30 -5.19
CA PHE A 169 -4.27 4.21 -4.35
C PHE A 169 -4.21 2.88 -5.11
N HIS A 170 -3.29 2.00 -4.71
CA HIS A 170 -3.16 0.65 -5.24
C HIS A 170 -3.96 -0.32 -4.36
N LEU A 171 -5.11 -0.78 -4.83
CA LEU A 171 -6.03 -1.65 -4.10
C LEU A 171 -5.60 -3.11 -4.25
N CYS A 172 -5.00 -3.66 -3.21
CA CYS A 172 -4.33 -4.96 -3.19
C CYS A 172 -5.12 -6.03 -2.38
N PHE A 173 -6.44 -5.89 -2.27
CA PHE A 173 -7.31 -6.88 -1.62
C PHE A 173 -7.28 -8.26 -2.30
N ASP A 174 -7.72 -9.30 -1.60
CA ASP A 174 -7.71 -10.68 -2.07
C ASP A 174 -8.36 -10.83 -3.45
N ASN A 175 -7.89 -11.79 -4.25
CA ASN A 175 -8.42 -12.16 -5.55
C ASN A 175 -9.65 -13.08 -5.42
N ASP A 176 -10.61 -12.66 -4.60
CA ASP A 176 -11.88 -13.36 -4.39
C ASP A 176 -13.07 -12.39 -4.50
N GLU A 177 -14.28 -12.91 -4.25
CA GLU A 177 -15.49 -12.12 -4.33
C GLU A 177 -15.51 -10.97 -3.31
N ALA A 178 -14.99 -11.19 -2.10
CA ALA A 178 -14.96 -10.18 -1.06
C ALA A 178 -13.99 -9.05 -1.43
N GLY A 179 -12.80 -9.39 -1.91
CA GLY A 179 -11.82 -8.40 -2.36
C GLY A 179 -12.28 -7.57 -3.57
N ARG A 180 -13.04 -8.17 -4.50
CA ARG A 180 -13.73 -7.43 -5.57
C ARG A 180 -14.75 -6.43 -5.01
N GLN A 181 -15.57 -6.86 -4.05
CA GLN A 181 -16.53 -5.97 -3.41
C GLN A 181 -15.85 -4.82 -2.64
N PHE A 182 -14.73 -5.09 -1.97
CA PHE A 182 -13.95 -4.06 -1.29
C PHE A 182 -13.39 -3.02 -2.26
N THR A 183 -12.92 -3.47 -3.42
CA THR A 183 -12.49 -2.57 -4.51
C THR A 183 -13.64 -1.68 -4.98
N ALA A 184 -14.82 -2.27 -5.26
CA ALA A 184 -16.00 -1.51 -5.68
C ALA A 184 -16.47 -0.50 -4.61
N ASN A 185 -16.41 -0.89 -3.34
CA ASN A 185 -16.75 -0.01 -2.21
C ASN A 185 -15.78 1.17 -2.12
N PHE A 186 -14.47 0.96 -2.31
CA PHE A 186 -13.49 2.04 -2.32
C PHE A 186 -13.76 3.02 -3.46
N MET A 187 -14.01 2.52 -4.67
CA MET A 187 -14.34 3.34 -5.83
C MET A 187 -15.61 4.18 -5.59
N THR A 188 -16.61 3.60 -4.92
CA THR A 188 -17.84 4.32 -4.56
C THR A 188 -17.55 5.46 -3.59
N VAL A 189 -16.79 5.20 -2.52
CA VAL A 189 -16.38 6.23 -1.55
C VAL A 189 -15.55 7.33 -2.22
N ALA A 190 -14.61 6.96 -3.11
CA ALA A 190 -13.79 7.90 -3.85
C ALA A 190 -14.63 8.81 -4.74
N LYS A 191 -15.61 8.25 -5.47
CA LYS A 191 -16.54 9.02 -6.31
C LYS A 191 -17.38 10.00 -5.49
N GLU A 192 -17.85 9.60 -4.32
CA GLU A 192 -18.62 10.49 -3.43
C GLU A 192 -17.76 11.60 -2.82
N MET A 193 -16.49 11.32 -2.51
CA MET A 193 -15.57 12.30 -1.95
C MET A 193 -15.02 13.28 -2.98
N LYS A 194 -14.81 12.83 -4.22
CA LYS A 194 -14.40 13.68 -5.34
C LYS A 194 -15.39 13.49 -6.51
N PRO A 195 -16.58 14.11 -6.43
CA PRO A 195 -17.65 13.93 -7.43
C PRO A 195 -17.22 14.40 -8.84
N TYR A 196 -16.26 15.31 -8.90
CA TYR A 196 -15.71 15.83 -10.15
C TYR A 196 -14.63 14.94 -10.77
N SER A 197 -14.19 13.86 -10.11
CA SER A 197 -13.05 13.06 -10.55
C SER A 197 -13.24 12.46 -11.95
N GLU A 198 -14.45 12.02 -12.30
CA GLU A 198 -14.75 11.43 -13.61
C GLU A 198 -14.68 12.49 -14.72
N VAL A 199 -15.25 13.67 -14.47
CA VAL A 199 -15.20 14.81 -15.38
C VAL A 199 -13.77 15.34 -15.53
N ALA A 200 -13.05 15.53 -14.42
CA ALA A 200 -11.69 16.03 -14.40
C ALA A 200 -10.72 15.16 -15.22
N ARG A 201 -10.93 13.85 -15.26
CA ARG A 201 -10.12 12.95 -16.11
C ARG A 201 -10.16 13.30 -17.59
N ALA A 202 -11.25 13.89 -18.10
CA ALA A 202 -11.35 14.33 -19.50
C ALA A 202 -10.51 15.59 -19.81
N TYR A 203 -10.05 16.28 -18.76
CA TYR A 203 -9.25 17.51 -18.85
C TYR A 203 -7.79 17.31 -18.44
N LYS A 204 -7.44 16.12 -17.95
CA LYS A 204 -6.07 15.83 -17.58
C LYS A 204 -5.16 15.99 -18.80
N ASP A 205 -4.03 16.68 -18.60
CA ASP A 205 -3.01 16.92 -19.63
C ASP A 205 -3.57 17.64 -20.88
N THR A 206 -4.55 18.53 -20.70
CA THR A 206 -5.13 19.30 -21.81
C THR A 206 -4.02 20.13 -22.49
N PRO A 207 -3.82 19.99 -23.82
CA PRO A 207 -2.62 20.48 -24.54
C PRO A 207 -2.61 22.00 -24.79
N GLY A 208 -3.21 22.79 -23.89
CA GLY A 208 -3.16 24.24 -23.96
C GLY A 208 -4.39 24.91 -24.58
N PHE A 209 -5.47 24.15 -24.82
CA PHE A 209 -6.83 24.62 -25.08
C PHE A 209 -7.82 23.45 -25.02
N ILE A 210 -9.07 23.70 -24.65
CA ILE A 210 -10.13 22.69 -24.73
C ILE A 210 -10.67 22.69 -26.18
N GLU A 211 -10.45 21.62 -26.91
CA GLU A 211 -11.13 21.41 -28.21
C GLU A 211 -12.66 21.42 -28.03
N THR A 212 -13.35 22.17 -28.89
CA THR A 212 -14.81 22.30 -28.94
C THR A 212 -15.46 21.02 -29.46
N ASP A 213 -15.55 20.02 -28.60
CA ASP A 213 -16.62 19.02 -28.64
C ASP A 213 -17.70 19.49 -27.66
N HIS A 214 -18.96 19.59 -28.12
CA HIS A 214 -20.09 20.02 -27.28
C HIS A 214 -20.23 19.18 -26.00
N GLU A 215 -19.88 17.90 -26.04
CA GLU A 215 -19.91 17.04 -24.84
C GLU A 215 -18.82 17.43 -23.84
N LYS A 216 -17.62 17.76 -24.34
CA LYS A 216 -16.52 18.25 -23.53
C LYS A 216 -16.89 19.59 -22.92
N GLU A 217 -17.31 20.57 -23.72
CA GLU A 217 -17.74 21.88 -23.23
C GLU A 217 -18.81 21.80 -22.12
N SER A 218 -19.83 20.95 -22.27
CA SER A 218 -20.84 20.73 -21.21
C SER A 218 -20.24 20.11 -19.94
N ALA A 219 -19.27 19.19 -20.08
CA ALA A 219 -18.57 18.60 -18.96
C ALA A 219 -17.68 19.60 -18.23
N PHE A 220 -17.09 20.59 -18.93
CA PHE A 220 -16.21 21.60 -18.33
C PHE A 220 -16.93 22.40 -17.24
N PHE A 221 -18.19 22.80 -17.50
CA PHE A 221 -18.99 23.55 -16.53
C PHE A 221 -19.36 22.77 -15.27
N LYS A 222 -19.12 21.45 -15.25
CA LYS A 222 -19.28 20.61 -14.06
C LYS A 222 -18.05 20.64 -13.16
N LEU A 223 -16.90 21.16 -13.60
CA LEU A 223 -15.71 21.29 -12.76
C LEU A 223 -15.90 22.33 -11.64
N PRO A 224 -15.08 22.29 -10.57
CA PRO A 224 -15.10 23.31 -9.53
C PRO A 224 -14.90 24.72 -10.10
N GLU A 225 -15.49 25.73 -9.45
CA GLU A 225 -15.44 27.12 -9.91
C GLU A 225 -14.00 27.62 -10.11
N GLU A 226 -13.14 27.38 -9.11
CA GLU A 226 -11.73 27.79 -9.15
C GLU A 226 -10.97 27.21 -10.36
N VAL A 227 -11.28 25.97 -10.75
CA VAL A 227 -10.67 25.32 -11.93
C VAL A 227 -11.12 26.01 -13.22
N LYS A 228 -12.40 26.39 -13.29
CA LYS A 228 -12.97 27.08 -14.44
C LYS A 228 -12.43 28.51 -14.55
N GLU A 229 -12.35 29.24 -13.44
CA GLU A 229 -11.77 30.58 -13.37
C GLU A 229 -10.31 30.57 -13.84
N GLN A 230 -9.53 29.59 -13.40
CA GLN A 230 -8.15 29.45 -13.85
C GLN A 230 -8.08 29.21 -15.36
N TYR A 231 -8.94 28.37 -15.93
CA TYR A 231 -9.01 28.19 -17.39
C TYR A 231 -9.34 29.51 -18.11
N PHE A 232 -10.38 30.24 -17.68
CA PHE A 232 -10.77 31.50 -18.32
C PHE A 232 -9.67 32.55 -18.26
N LYS A 233 -8.92 32.60 -17.15
CA LYS A 233 -7.73 33.45 -17.02
C LYS A 233 -6.67 33.11 -18.06
N VAL A 234 -6.44 31.83 -18.35
CA VAL A 234 -5.48 31.44 -19.39
C VAL A 234 -6.00 31.79 -20.79
N GLU A 235 -7.29 31.60 -21.05
CA GLU A 235 -7.90 31.99 -22.33
C GLU A 235 -7.85 33.50 -22.56
N GLU A 236 -8.09 34.33 -21.55
CA GLU A 236 -7.94 35.79 -21.63
C GLU A 236 -6.52 36.18 -22.06
N LEU A 237 -5.48 35.60 -21.43
CA LEU A 237 -4.09 35.84 -21.82
C LEU A 237 -3.79 35.37 -23.25
N ARG A 238 -4.43 34.30 -23.72
CA ARG A 238 -4.26 33.81 -25.10
C ARG A 238 -4.91 34.75 -26.13
N GLU A 239 -6.08 35.29 -25.82
CA GLU A 239 -6.73 36.31 -26.65
C GLU A 239 -5.89 37.59 -26.70
N ASP A 240 -5.35 38.05 -25.57
CA ASP A 240 -4.41 39.18 -25.52
C ASP A 240 -3.16 38.94 -26.38
N LEU A 241 -2.60 37.71 -26.36
CA LEU A 241 -1.46 37.35 -27.21
C LEU A 241 -1.82 37.36 -28.70
N ARG A 242 -3.06 37.01 -29.05
CA ARG A 242 -3.54 36.94 -30.44
C ARG A 242 -3.86 38.32 -31.01
N GLU A 243 -4.49 39.17 -30.22
CA GLU A 243 -5.05 40.46 -30.67
C GLU A 243 -4.16 41.66 -30.30
N GLY A 244 -3.25 41.50 -29.34
CA GLY A 244 -2.37 42.55 -28.86
C GLY A 244 -1.28 42.96 -29.86
N TYR A 245 -1.13 44.27 -30.07
CA TYR A 245 0.02 44.86 -30.76
C TYR A 245 1.23 44.95 -29.83
N LEU A 246 1.79 43.79 -29.49
CA LEU A 246 2.86 43.64 -28.50
C LEU A 246 4.25 43.61 -29.15
N CYS A 247 5.26 44.14 -28.44
CA CYS A 247 6.65 43.95 -28.82
C CYS A 247 7.09 42.49 -28.56
N GLN A 248 8.27 42.09 -29.05
CA GLN A 248 8.70 40.69 -28.93
C GLN A 248 8.92 40.25 -27.48
N GLU A 249 9.44 41.14 -26.63
CA GLU A 249 9.67 40.87 -25.20
C GLU A 249 8.34 40.61 -24.47
N ASP A 250 7.34 41.48 -24.67
CA ASP A 250 6.01 41.33 -24.08
C ASP A 250 5.32 40.03 -24.56
N LYS A 251 5.49 39.66 -25.84
CA LYS A 251 4.96 38.39 -26.37
C LYS A 251 5.57 37.18 -25.67
N ASP A 252 6.87 37.22 -25.41
CA ASP A 252 7.57 36.10 -24.78
C ASP A 252 7.24 35.99 -23.29
N GLU A 253 7.06 37.13 -22.60
CA GLU A 253 6.52 37.15 -21.23
C GLU A 253 5.10 36.57 -21.17
N LEU A 254 4.22 37.01 -22.07
CA LEU A 254 2.83 36.55 -22.09
C LEU A 254 2.72 35.04 -22.39
N LYS A 255 3.56 34.51 -23.30
CA LYS A 255 3.68 33.05 -23.53
C LYS A 255 4.11 32.31 -22.26
N ALA A 256 5.06 32.86 -21.50
CA ALA A 256 5.50 32.24 -20.25
C ALA A 256 4.38 32.23 -19.19
N GLN A 257 3.59 33.31 -19.10
CA GLN A 257 2.41 33.37 -18.23
C GLN A 257 1.34 32.36 -18.65
N ILE A 258 1.05 32.23 -19.95
CA ILE A 258 0.13 31.22 -20.49
C ILE A 258 0.61 29.81 -20.14
N ALA A 259 1.88 29.50 -20.38
CA ALA A 259 2.45 28.19 -20.08
C ALA A 259 2.36 27.86 -18.57
N GLN A 260 2.63 28.84 -17.71
CA GLN A 260 2.47 28.68 -16.27
C GLN A 260 1.00 28.52 -15.87
N GLY A 261 0.11 29.29 -16.50
CA GLY A 261 -1.33 29.19 -16.28
C GLY A 261 -1.88 27.80 -16.61
N TRP A 262 -1.42 27.20 -17.70
CA TRP A 262 -1.77 25.82 -18.08
C TRP A 262 -1.22 24.78 -17.11
N ARG A 263 -0.01 24.97 -16.56
CA ARG A 263 0.51 24.07 -15.52
C ARG A 263 -0.38 24.09 -14.30
N VAL A 264 -0.72 25.28 -13.80
CA VAL A 264 -1.61 25.44 -12.65
C VAL A 264 -2.99 24.85 -12.93
N PHE A 265 -3.56 25.07 -14.11
CA PHE A 265 -4.83 24.45 -14.51
C PHE A 265 -4.75 22.91 -14.45
N ASN A 266 -3.72 22.31 -15.02
CA ASN A 266 -3.55 20.85 -15.02
C ASN A 266 -3.33 20.30 -13.59
N GLU A 267 -2.59 21.00 -12.74
CA GLU A 267 -2.43 20.65 -11.32
C GLU A 267 -3.77 20.70 -10.56
N MET A 268 -4.60 21.72 -10.79
CA MET A 268 -5.93 21.82 -10.18
C MET A 268 -6.89 20.75 -10.68
N VAL A 269 -6.83 20.41 -11.97
CA VAL A 269 -7.59 19.29 -12.55
C VAL A 269 -7.16 17.97 -11.92
N ASP A 270 -5.86 17.69 -11.82
CA ASP A 270 -5.36 16.46 -11.22
C ASP A 270 -5.73 16.36 -9.73
N ALA A 271 -5.70 17.49 -9.00
CA ALA A 271 -6.16 17.56 -7.62
C ALA A 271 -7.66 17.20 -7.45
N CYS A 272 -8.47 17.29 -8.50
CA CYS A 272 -9.88 16.83 -8.49
C CYS A 272 -10.00 15.31 -8.66
N ILE A 273 -8.94 14.62 -9.07
CA ILE A 273 -8.96 13.20 -9.40
C ILE A 273 -8.57 12.38 -8.15
N VAL A 274 -9.20 11.21 -7.99
CA VAL A 274 -8.65 10.14 -7.13
C VAL A 274 -8.04 9.10 -8.06
N HIS A 275 -6.73 8.91 -7.97
CA HIS A 275 -6.02 7.89 -8.75
C HIS A 275 -6.17 6.55 -8.04
N VAL A 276 -6.73 5.56 -8.74
CA VAL A 276 -6.97 4.22 -8.18
C VAL A 276 -6.56 3.17 -9.20
N GLU A 277 -5.77 2.21 -8.74
CA GLU A 277 -5.30 1.06 -9.52
C GLU A 277 -5.61 -0.22 -8.74
N ARG A 278 -6.01 -1.28 -9.45
CA ARG A 278 -6.28 -2.59 -8.84
C ARG A 278 -5.06 -3.48 -9.06
N GLU A 279 -4.39 -3.84 -7.98
CA GLU A 279 -3.28 -4.79 -7.99
C GLU A 279 -3.82 -6.18 -7.65
N LEU A 280 -3.46 -7.19 -8.43
CA LEU A 280 -3.84 -8.57 -8.20
C LEU A 280 -2.58 -9.43 -8.03
N PRO A 281 -2.62 -10.44 -7.15
CA PRO A 281 -1.61 -11.49 -7.18
C PRO A 281 -1.71 -12.27 -8.50
N GLY A 282 -0.68 -13.05 -8.83
CA GLY A 282 -0.69 -13.90 -10.03
C GLY A 282 -1.94 -14.79 -10.10
N GLU A 283 -2.44 -15.09 -11.32
CA GLU A 283 -3.78 -15.65 -11.57
C GLU A 283 -4.19 -16.87 -10.72
N ARG A 284 -3.22 -17.69 -10.31
CA ARG A 284 -3.45 -18.91 -9.52
C ARG A 284 -3.49 -18.70 -8.00
N TYR A 285 -3.28 -17.47 -7.53
CA TYR A 285 -3.11 -17.15 -6.13
C TYR A 285 -4.29 -16.33 -5.60
N LYS A 286 -4.68 -16.63 -4.37
CA LYS A 286 -5.75 -15.91 -3.69
C LYS A 286 -5.27 -14.54 -3.20
N ASP A 287 -4.10 -14.49 -2.58
CA ASP A 287 -3.51 -13.26 -2.04
C ASP A 287 -1.99 -13.22 -2.30
N PHE A 288 -1.35 -12.10 -1.95
CA PHE A 288 0.08 -11.91 -2.18
C PHE A 288 0.94 -12.80 -1.26
N ASN A 289 0.45 -13.21 -0.09
CA ASN A 289 1.18 -14.13 0.76
C ASN A 289 1.19 -15.56 0.19
N ASP A 290 0.05 -16.02 -0.34
CA ASP A 290 -0.08 -17.27 -1.08
C ASP A 290 0.82 -17.29 -2.32
N GLU A 291 0.88 -16.17 -3.04
CA GLU A 291 1.80 -16.01 -4.17
C GLU A 291 3.25 -16.17 -3.76
N LEU A 292 3.68 -15.48 -2.70
CA LEU A 292 5.04 -15.57 -2.19
C LEU A 292 5.42 -17.00 -1.83
N LEU A 293 4.57 -17.70 -1.09
CA LEU A 293 4.79 -19.09 -0.71
C LEU A 293 4.85 -20.03 -1.92
N GLY A 294 3.98 -19.81 -2.91
CA GLY A 294 3.97 -20.61 -4.13
C GLY A 294 5.21 -20.40 -5.00
N ARG A 295 5.77 -19.19 -5.05
CA ARG A 295 7.03 -18.92 -5.75
C ARG A 295 8.22 -19.54 -5.02
N GLU A 296 8.32 -19.41 -3.70
CA GLU A 296 9.38 -20.05 -2.91
C GLU A 296 9.40 -21.57 -3.07
N MET A 297 8.23 -22.23 -3.02
CA MET A 297 8.16 -23.67 -3.24
C MET A 297 8.62 -24.07 -4.65
N THR A 298 8.31 -23.26 -5.66
CA THR A 298 8.73 -23.52 -7.04
C THR A 298 10.25 -23.39 -7.17
N GLU A 299 10.83 -22.35 -6.58
CA GLU A 299 12.28 -22.12 -6.57
C GLU A 299 13.02 -23.22 -5.81
N ARG A 300 12.54 -23.65 -4.63
CA ARG A 300 13.17 -24.76 -3.87
C ARG A 300 13.12 -26.09 -4.63
N LYS A 301 12.01 -26.38 -5.31
CA LYS A 301 11.90 -27.56 -6.19
C LYS A 301 12.85 -27.49 -7.38
N ALA A 302 13.02 -26.31 -7.98
CA ALA A 302 13.96 -26.10 -9.08
C ALA A 302 15.43 -26.27 -8.64
N VAL A 303 15.74 -25.99 -7.37
CA VAL A 303 17.08 -26.16 -6.77
C VAL A 303 17.30 -27.58 -6.22
N GLY A 304 16.30 -28.47 -6.30
CA GLY A 304 16.42 -29.87 -5.85
C GLY A 304 16.41 -30.06 -4.32
N CYS A 305 15.90 -29.08 -3.56
CA CYS A 305 15.71 -29.24 -2.13
C CYS A 305 14.38 -29.97 -1.87
N ASP A 306 14.42 -31.30 -1.78
CA ASP A 306 13.30 -32.08 -1.27
C ASP A 306 13.13 -31.82 0.23
N LEU A 307 11.92 -31.39 0.61
CA LEU A 307 11.50 -31.23 1.99
C LEU A 307 10.39 -32.24 2.23
N ASP A 308 10.65 -33.25 3.05
CA ASP A 308 9.58 -33.98 3.70
C ASP A 308 8.98 -33.13 4.83
N GLY A 309 7.72 -33.41 5.16
CA GLY A 309 6.84 -32.54 5.94
C GLY A 309 7.22 -32.31 7.41
N ASP A 310 8.45 -32.63 7.83
CA ASP A 310 8.98 -32.39 9.17
C ASP A 310 10.11 -31.33 9.20
N GLY A 311 10.61 -30.89 8.03
CA GLY A 311 11.64 -29.87 7.93
C GLY A 311 13.07 -30.39 8.12
N ALA A 312 13.32 -31.68 7.92
CA ALA A 312 14.66 -32.17 7.57
C ALA A 312 14.96 -31.86 6.08
N VAL A 313 16.23 -31.58 5.79
CA VAL A 313 16.74 -31.52 4.41
C VAL A 313 17.47 -32.83 4.21
N GLU A 314 16.96 -33.72 3.35
CA GLU A 314 17.78 -34.81 2.84
C GLU A 314 18.76 -34.21 1.83
N THR A 315 20.00 -34.01 2.26
CA THR A 315 21.09 -33.83 1.30
C THR A 315 21.33 -35.19 0.65
N GLU A 316 20.88 -35.38 -0.58
CA GLU A 316 21.41 -36.46 -1.41
C GLU A 316 22.91 -36.24 -1.55
N GLU A 317 23.71 -37.02 -0.81
CA GLU A 317 25.13 -37.16 -1.10
C GLU A 317 25.26 -37.74 -2.50
N SER A 318 25.58 -36.87 -3.47
CA SER A 318 25.98 -37.29 -4.80
C SER A 318 27.15 -38.27 -4.67
N HIS A 319 26.89 -39.53 -4.99
CA HIS A 319 27.92 -40.55 -5.18
C HIS A 319 28.80 -40.15 -6.37
N GLU A 320 29.81 -39.32 -6.15
CA GLU A 320 30.93 -39.18 -7.07
C GLU A 320 31.84 -40.41 -6.92
N GLU A 321 31.85 -41.22 -7.99
CA GLU A 321 32.74 -42.36 -8.17
C GLU A 321 34.20 -41.96 -7.93
N ARG A 322 34.80 -42.57 -6.91
CA ARG A 322 36.26 -42.55 -6.73
C ARG A 322 36.92 -43.27 -7.89
N HIS A 323 37.34 -42.52 -8.92
CA HIS A 323 38.35 -42.98 -9.86
C HIS A 323 39.68 -43.19 -9.10
N ARG A 324 39.92 -44.45 -8.74
CA ARG A 324 41.21 -44.94 -8.25
C ARG A 324 42.23 -44.85 -9.39
N TYR A 325 43.17 -43.92 -9.30
CA TYR A 325 44.44 -44.03 -10.00
C TYR A 325 45.27 -45.13 -9.33
N HIS A 326 45.44 -46.27 -9.99
CA HIS A 326 46.54 -47.17 -9.70
C HIS A 326 47.77 -46.74 -10.52
N ARG A 327 48.90 -46.70 -9.83
CA ARG A 327 50.26 -46.52 -10.36
C ARG A 327 50.59 -47.50 -11.47
#